data_AF-A0A417VCV6-F1
#
_entry.id   AF-A0A417VCV6-F1
#
_cell.length_a   1.000
_cell.length_b   1.000
_cell.length_c   1.000
_cell.angle_alpha   90.00
_cell.angle_beta   90.00
_cell.angle_gamma   90.00
#
_symmetry.space_group_name_H-M   'P 1'
#
loop_
_entity.id
_entity.type
_entity.pdbx_description
1 polymer ?
#
loop_
_entity_poly.entity_id
_entity_poly.type
_entity_poly.pdbx_seq_one_letter_code
_entity_poly.pdbx_strand_id
1 'polypeptide(L)'
;MMQYSCLLELTAEMEPLSAKEKNEQNKISGCQADLWIVLSFSNDLIHVRADSDSLVVKGIVAVIVALFDKRTPQEICGAHIDFLEKTPLKEQISTDRFHGMQTVIKKIQDYSTSLTQM
;
A
#
# COMPACT_ATOMS: atom_id res chain seq x y z
N MET A 1 -14.79 -9.49 17.90
CA MET A 1 -14.18 -10.34 16.84
C MET A 1 -14.75 -9.96 15.47
N MET A 2 -14.47 -8.75 14.96
CA MET A 2 -14.94 -8.27 13.64
C MET A 2 -13.85 -7.48 12.88
N GLN A 3 -12.57 -7.69 13.22
CA GLN A 3 -11.46 -6.90 12.65
C GLN A 3 -10.57 -7.69 11.69
N TYR A 4 -10.53 -9.03 11.77
CA TYR A 4 -9.71 -9.85 10.88
C TYR A 4 -10.44 -10.28 9.59
N SER A 5 -11.76 -10.51 9.64
CA SER A 5 -12.55 -10.91 8.48
C SER A 5 -12.59 -9.81 7.40
N CYS A 6 -12.80 -8.56 7.81
CA CYS A 6 -12.78 -7.40 6.91
C CYS A 6 -11.43 -7.24 6.20
N LEU A 7 -10.31 -7.48 6.91
CA LEU A 7 -8.98 -7.46 6.31
C LEU A 7 -8.80 -8.57 5.28
N LEU A 8 -9.33 -9.77 5.52
CA LEU A 8 -9.26 -10.89 4.57
C LEU A 8 -10.08 -10.63 3.31
N GLU A 9 -11.27 -10.03 3.44
CA GLU A 9 -12.10 -9.63 2.29
C GLU A 9 -11.36 -8.66 1.37
N LEU A 10 -10.69 -7.65 1.93
CA LEU A 10 -9.90 -6.70 1.16
C LEU A 10 -8.71 -7.34 0.44
N THR A 11 -8.11 -8.40 1.01
CA THR A 11 -7.03 -9.13 0.32
C THR A 11 -7.51 -9.94 -0.88
N ALA A 12 -8.81 -10.27 -0.97
CA ALA A 12 -9.36 -11.04 -2.08
C ALA A 12 -9.43 -10.23 -3.38
N GLU A 13 -9.52 -8.90 -3.28
CA GLU A 13 -9.55 -7.99 -4.43
C GLU A 13 -8.14 -7.61 -4.92
N MET A 14 -7.10 -8.00 -4.20
CA MET A 14 -5.71 -7.71 -4.57
C MET A 14 -5.21 -8.63 -5.67
N GLU A 15 -4.68 -8.04 -6.73
CA GLU A 15 -3.95 -8.81 -7.74
C GLU A 15 -2.63 -9.37 -7.16
N PRO A 16 -2.38 -10.68 -7.26
CA PRO A 16 -1.16 -11.28 -6.73
C PRO A 16 0.06 -10.84 -7.52
N LEU A 17 1.19 -10.71 -6.83
CA LEU A 17 2.49 -10.45 -7.45
C LEU A 17 3.12 -11.77 -7.92
N SER A 18 3.68 -11.75 -9.13
CA SER A 18 4.45 -12.87 -9.65
C SER A 18 5.80 -13.02 -8.93
N ALA A 19 6.41 -14.21 -9.02
CA ALA A 19 7.72 -14.46 -8.42
C ALA A 19 8.83 -13.51 -8.95
N LYS A 20 8.69 -13.02 -10.19
CA LYS A 20 9.64 -12.05 -10.78
C LYS A 20 9.47 -10.65 -10.20
N GLU A 21 8.27 -10.31 -9.76
CA GLU A 21 7.95 -9.02 -9.14
C GLU A 21 8.31 -8.98 -7.67
N LYS A 22 8.37 -10.14 -6.99
CA LYS A 22 8.89 -10.27 -5.62
C LYS A 22 10.41 -10.24 -5.58
N ASN A 23 10.99 -9.11 -5.98
CA ASN A 23 12.42 -8.87 -6.01
C ASN A 23 12.82 -7.70 -5.09
N GLU A 24 14.13 -7.51 -4.88
CA GLU A 24 14.66 -6.47 -3.99
C GLU A 24 14.31 -5.04 -4.42
N GLN A 25 14.03 -4.78 -5.70
CA GLN A 25 13.66 -3.44 -6.18
C GLN A 25 12.24 -3.05 -5.73
N ASN A 26 11.34 -4.03 -5.72
CA ASN A 26 9.95 -3.86 -5.30
C ASN A 26 9.77 -4.04 -3.79
N LYS A 27 10.78 -4.59 -3.10
CA LYS A 27 10.74 -4.82 -1.66
C LYS A 27 10.72 -3.51 -0.88
N ILE A 28 9.91 -3.47 0.17
CA ILE A 28 9.83 -2.38 1.14
C ILE A 28 10.70 -2.74 2.34
N SER A 29 11.79 -1.99 2.51
CA SER A 29 12.69 -2.12 3.65
C SER A 29 12.08 -1.53 4.92
N GLY A 30 12.30 -2.16 6.07
CA GLY A 30 11.87 -1.64 7.38
C GLY A 30 10.58 -2.24 7.94
N CYS A 31 9.99 -3.26 7.30
CA CYS A 31 8.94 -4.08 7.90
C CYS A 31 9.51 -5.32 8.59
N GLN A 32 8.90 -5.76 9.71
CA GLN A 32 9.21 -7.06 10.32
C GLN A 32 8.85 -8.26 9.43
N ALA A 33 8.00 -8.05 8.42
CA ALA A 33 7.64 -9.03 7.41
C ALA A 33 7.96 -8.48 6.03
N ASP A 34 8.31 -9.37 5.11
CA ASP A 34 8.57 -8.97 3.73
C ASP A 34 7.29 -8.43 3.08
N LEU A 35 7.44 -7.28 2.41
CA LEU A 35 6.38 -6.56 1.73
C LEU A 35 6.95 -6.10 0.39
N TRP A 36 6.21 -6.34 -0.68
CA TRP A 36 6.55 -5.89 -2.02
C TRP A 36 5.45 -5.00 -2.57
N ILE A 37 5.84 -3.96 -3.29
CA ILE A 37 4.93 -3.07 -4.02
C ILE A 37 5.42 -2.87 -5.45
N VAL A 38 4.49 -2.94 -6.39
CA VAL A 38 4.68 -2.66 -7.80
C VAL A 38 3.79 -1.49 -8.17
N LEU A 39 4.41 -0.46 -8.72
CA LEU A 39 3.73 0.72 -9.23
C LEU A 39 3.89 0.75 -10.75
N SER A 40 2.81 1.06 -11.45
CA SER A 40 2.83 1.27 -12.88
C SER A 40 1.89 2.40 -13.25
N PHE A 41 2.13 3.01 -14.40
CA PHE A 41 1.32 4.10 -14.90
C PHE A 41 0.85 3.78 -16.32
N SER A 42 -0.45 3.77 -16.53
CA SER A 42 -1.07 3.53 -17.84
C SER A 42 -2.44 4.17 -17.92
N ASN A 43 -2.81 4.68 -19.10
CA ASN A 43 -4.09 5.36 -19.34
C ASN A 43 -4.35 6.51 -18.35
N ASP A 44 -3.29 7.28 -18.04
CA ASP A 44 -3.32 8.38 -17.06
C ASP A 44 -3.64 7.98 -15.61
N LEU A 45 -3.61 6.67 -15.32
CA LEU A 45 -3.87 6.10 -14.00
C LEU A 45 -2.63 5.39 -13.45
N ILE A 46 -2.41 5.58 -12.15
CA ILE A 46 -1.44 4.83 -11.36
C ILE A 46 -2.11 3.54 -10.90
N HIS A 47 -1.46 2.43 -11.19
CA HIS A 47 -1.85 1.10 -10.72
C HIS A 47 -0.93 0.67 -9.59
N VAL A 48 -1.53 0.23 -8.50
CA VAL A 48 -0.82 -0.16 -7.28
C VAL A 48 -1.10 -1.63 -7.00
N ARG A 49 -0.06 -2.46 -6.97
CA ARG A 49 -0.16 -3.87 -6.57
C ARG A 49 0.81 -4.15 -5.44
N ALA A 50 0.40 -4.94 -4.46
CA ALA A 50 1.23 -5.26 -3.31
C ALA A 50 1.02 -6.70 -2.83
N ASP A 51 2.02 -7.26 -2.17
CA ASP A 51 1.92 -8.56 -1.50
C ASP A 51 2.84 -8.63 -0.28
N SER A 52 2.50 -9.45 0.70
CA SER A 52 3.31 -9.65 1.91
C SER A 52 3.22 -11.08 2.42
N ASP A 53 4.32 -11.56 3.02
CA ASP A 53 4.37 -12.86 3.68
C ASP A 53 3.59 -12.89 5.01
N SER A 54 3.17 -11.73 5.51
CA SER A 54 2.27 -11.63 6.67
C SER A 54 0.86 -11.27 6.23
N LEU A 55 -0.11 -12.14 6.54
CA LEU A 55 -1.54 -11.87 6.32
C LEU A 55 -2.03 -10.57 6.95
N VAL A 56 -1.47 -10.20 8.12
CA VAL A 56 -1.85 -8.96 8.81
C VAL A 56 -1.32 -7.75 8.05
N VAL A 57 -0.06 -7.78 7.62
CA VAL A 57 0.53 -6.71 6.81
C VAL A 57 -0.16 -6.62 5.44
N LYS A 58 -0.51 -7.77 4.85
CA LYS A 58 -1.26 -7.86 3.60
C LYS A 58 -2.64 -7.21 3.70
N GLY A 59 -3.40 -7.50 4.76
CA GLY A 59 -4.72 -6.88 4.98
C GLY A 59 -4.64 -5.36 5.15
N ILE A 60 -3.61 -4.88 5.86
CA ILE A 60 -3.39 -3.45 6.05
C ILE A 60 -3.02 -2.77 4.73
N VAL A 61 -2.09 -3.34 3.96
CA VAL A 61 -1.68 -2.76 2.67
C VAL A 61 -2.81 -2.84 1.64
N ALA A 62 -3.73 -3.81 1.75
CA ALA A 62 -4.92 -3.90 0.91
C ALA A 62 -5.77 -2.62 0.99
N VAL A 63 -5.91 -2.03 2.18
CA VAL A 63 -6.62 -0.74 2.36
C VAL A 63 -5.94 0.37 1.56
N ILE A 64 -4.61 0.42 1.62
CA ILE A 64 -3.81 1.42 0.90
C ILE A 64 -3.94 1.21 -0.61
N VAL A 65 -3.83 -0.03 -1.08
CA VAL A 65 -4.03 -0.38 -2.49
C VAL A 65 -5.42 0.03 -2.96
N ALA A 66 -6.48 -0.28 -2.21
CA ALA A 66 -7.84 0.08 -2.57
C ALA A 66 -8.07 1.61 -2.66
N LEU A 67 -7.33 2.41 -1.88
CA LEU A 67 -7.44 3.87 -1.91
C LEU A 67 -6.70 4.49 -3.10
N PHE A 68 -5.54 3.94 -3.48
CA PHE A 68 -4.63 4.56 -4.45
C PHE A 68 -4.59 3.88 -5.83
N ASP A 69 -5.06 2.64 -5.95
CA ASP A 69 -5.14 1.97 -7.25
C ASP A 69 -6.14 2.67 -8.17
N LYS A 70 -5.78 2.76 -9.46
CA LYS A 70 -6.57 3.40 -10.53
C LYS A 70 -6.88 4.87 -10.24
N ARG A 71 -5.90 5.60 -9.71
CA ARG A 71 -5.97 7.05 -9.46
C ARG A 71 -5.01 7.82 -10.33
N THR A 72 -5.39 9.03 -10.69
CA THR A 72 -4.50 9.97 -11.39
C THR A 72 -3.40 10.46 -10.45
N PRO A 73 -2.21 10.85 -10.97
CA PRO A 73 -1.16 11.42 -10.13
C PRO A 73 -1.63 12.63 -9.30
N GLN A 74 -2.51 13.47 -9.87
CA GLN A 74 -3.06 14.64 -9.20
C GLN A 74 -3.96 14.27 -8.02
N GLU A 75 -4.81 13.23 -8.16
CA GLU A 75 -5.62 12.73 -7.05
C GLU A 75 -4.76 12.18 -5.91
N ILE A 76 -3.69 11.44 -6.24
CA ILE A 76 -2.78 10.88 -5.23
C ILE A 76 -2.01 11.98 -4.50
N CYS A 77 -1.48 12.97 -5.22
CA CYS A 77 -0.76 14.09 -4.63
C CYS A 77 -1.66 14.99 -3.77
N GLY A 78 -2.94 15.10 -4.11
CA GLY A 78 -3.94 15.85 -3.34
C GLY A 78 -4.56 15.08 -2.16
N ALA A 79 -4.30 13.77 -2.04
CA ALA A 79 -4.87 12.95 -0.98
C ALA A 79 -4.18 13.19 0.37
N HIS A 80 -4.92 13.70 1.35
CA HIS A 80 -4.48 13.79 2.74
C HIS A 80 -4.64 12.44 3.45
N ILE A 81 -3.53 11.87 3.92
CA ILE A 81 -3.45 10.50 4.47
C ILE A 81 -3.65 10.48 6.00
N ASP A 82 -4.32 11.50 6.52
CA ASP A 82 -4.63 11.66 7.94
C ASP A 82 -5.49 10.52 8.50
N PHE A 83 -6.09 9.67 7.65
CA PHE A 83 -6.93 8.56 8.10
C PHE A 83 -6.16 7.55 8.95
N LEU A 84 -4.86 7.36 8.71
CA LEU A 84 -4.04 6.47 9.53
C LEU A 84 -3.82 6.98 10.95
N GLU A 85 -3.78 8.30 11.11
CA GLU A 85 -3.62 8.93 12.43
C GLU A 85 -4.95 9.10 13.16
N LYS A 86 -6.06 9.21 12.41
CA LYS A 86 -7.41 9.44 12.92
C LYS A 86 -8.22 8.16 13.16
N THR A 87 -7.67 7.00 12.83
CA THR A 87 -8.35 5.70 13.04
C THR A 87 -7.84 4.99 14.30
N PRO A 88 -8.69 4.23 15.00
CA PRO A 88 -8.27 3.32 16.09
C PRO A 88 -7.24 2.27 15.64
N LEU A 89 -7.04 2.11 14.32
CA LEU A 89 -6.04 1.21 13.75
C LEU A 89 -4.64 1.46 14.32
N LYS A 90 -4.27 2.73 14.56
CA LYS A 90 -2.97 3.09 15.14
C LYS A 90 -2.74 2.46 16.53
N GLU A 91 -3.81 2.32 17.32
CA GLU A 91 -3.74 1.72 18.66
C GLU A 91 -3.75 0.18 18.61
N GLN A 92 -4.19 -0.41 17.49
CA GLN A 92 -4.30 -1.86 17.30
C GLN A 92 -3.12 -2.46 16.53
N ILE A 93 -2.23 -1.63 15.99
CA ILE A 93 -1.09 -2.02 15.15
C ILE A 93 0.21 -1.64 15.87
N SER A 94 1.19 -2.55 15.90
CA SER A 94 2.50 -2.22 16.51
C SER A 94 3.20 -1.12 15.72
N THR A 95 4.02 -0.31 16.40
CA THR A 95 4.78 0.82 15.83
C THR A 95 5.49 0.45 14.52
N ASP A 96 6.11 -0.73 14.45
CA ASP A 96 6.83 -1.18 13.25
C ASP A 96 5.94 -1.45 12.05
N ARG A 97 4.72 -1.96 12.28
CA ARG A 97 3.73 -2.20 11.21
C ARG A 97 3.18 -0.87 10.69
N PHE A 98 3.01 0.12 11.58
CA PHE A 98 2.61 1.47 11.21
C PHE A 98 3.68 2.19 10.36
N HIS A 99 4.96 2.06 10.72
CA HIS A 99 6.06 2.62 9.90
C HIS A 99 6.11 2.00 8.50
N GLY A 100 5.91 0.69 8.40
CA GLY A 100 5.81 0.00 7.11
C GLY A 100 4.75 0.61 6.18
N MET A 101 3.57 0.91 6.73
CA MET A 101 2.48 1.57 5.99
C MET A 101 2.88 2.95 5.51
N GLN A 102 3.50 3.76 6.36
CA GLN A 102 3.95 5.10 6.00
C GLN A 102 4.98 5.05 4.86
N THR A 103 5.89 4.08 4.88
CA THR A 103 6.86 3.88 3.79
C THR A 103 6.18 3.53 2.47
N VAL A 104 5.15 2.67 2.49
CA VAL A 104 4.38 2.33 1.28
C VAL A 104 3.72 3.57 0.69
N ILE A 105 2.99 4.30 1.53
CA ILE A 105 2.30 5.54 1.17
C ILE A 105 3.28 6.54 0.54
N LYS A 106 4.42 6.74 1.19
CA LYS A 106 5.46 7.64 0.71
C LYS A 106 5.95 7.23 -0.69
N LYS A 107 6.18 5.93 -0.92
CA LYS A 107 6.63 5.41 -2.22
C LYS A 107 5.60 5.68 -3.33
N ILE A 108 4.29 5.55 -3.03
CA ILE A 108 3.21 5.87 -3.98
C ILE A 108 3.18 7.37 -4.29
N GLN A 109 3.28 8.23 -3.26
CA GLN A 109 3.29 9.68 -3.43
C GLN A 109 4.53 10.18 -4.20
N ASP A 110 5.71 9.63 -3.89
CA ASP A 110 6.96 9.96 -4.57
C ASP A 110 6.87 9.57 -6.06
N TYR A 111 6.33 8.38 -6.37
CA TYR A 111 6.08 7.94 -7.75
C TYR A 111 5.09 8.87 -8.47
N SER A 112 3.98 9.22 -7.80
CA SER A 112 2.98 10.14 -8.33
C SER A 112 3.54 11.53 -8.63
N THR A 113 4.37 12.06 -7.72
CA THR A 113 5.02 13.35 -7.89
C THR A 113 5.96 13.34 -9.08
N SER A 114 6.70 12.25 -9.29
CA SER A 114 7.60 12.10 -10.45
C SER A 114 6.86 12.14 -11.80
N LEU A 115 5.61 11.67 -11.85
CA LEU A 115 4.77 11.68 -13.04
C LEU A 115 4.12 13.05 -13.30
N THR A 116 3.94 13.86 -12.27
CA THR A 116 3.33 15.20 -12.38
C THR A 116 4.35 16.27 -12.83
N GLN A 117 5.64 15.96 -12.75
CA GLN A 117 6.74 16.86 -13.14
C GLN A 117 7.31 16.59 -14.55
N MET A 118 6.70 15.68 -15.33
CA MET A 118 6.95 15.52 -16.77
C MET A 118 5.97 16.33 -17.59
#